data_AF-A0A9D1W541-F1
#
_entry.id   AF-A0A9D1W541-F1
#
_cell.length_a   1.000
_cell.length_b   1.000
_cell.length_c   1.000
_cell.angle_alpha   90.00
_cell.angle_beta   90.00
_cell.angle_gamma   90.00
#
_symmetry.space_group_name_H-M   'P 1'
#
loop_
_entity.id
_entity.type
_entity.pdbx_description
1 polymer ?
#
loop_
_entity_poly.entity_id
_entity_poly.type
_entity_poly.pdbx_seq_one_letter_code
_entity_poly.pdbx_strand_id
1 'polypeptide(L)'
;MVQIIAGEKGKGKTKYLLDKANTAIKESTGSIVYLDKSSKHMYELNNKIRLINVKEYPITSCEAFIGFICGIISQDYDLEMMFLDSFLKLASLEGED
;
A
#
# COMPACT_ATOMS: atom_id res chain seq x y z
N MET A 1 -3.80 11.79 8.06
CA MET A 1 -4.67 10.97 8.93
C MET A 1 -4.35 9.50 8.67
N VAL A 2 -4.19 8.67 9.71
CA VAL A 2 -3.92 7.22 9.56
C VAL A 2 -5.21 6.44 9.84
N GLN A 3 -5.49 5.40 9.05
CA GLN A 3 -6.63 4.52 9.24
C GLN A 3 -6.21 3.05 9.13
N ILE A 4 -6.70 2.22 10.06
CA ILE A 4 -6.41 0.78 10.10
C ILE A 4 -7.68 0.01 9.73
N ILE A 5 -7.53 -0.96 8.84
CA ILE A 5 -8.57 -1.91 8.47
C ILE A 5 -8.10 -3.29 8.91
N ALA A 6 -8.58 -3.73 10.08
CA ALA A 6 -8.19 -5.00 10.71
C ALA A 6 -9.36 -6.00 10.75
N GLY A 7 -9.04 -7.28 10.85
CA GLY A 7 -10.01 -8.37 10.90
C GLY A 7 -9.42 -9.69 10.42
N GLU A 8 -10.15 -10.79 10.58
CA GLU A 8 -9.69 -12.12 10.19
C GLU A 8 -9.44 -12.27 8.68
N LYS A 9 -8.62 -13.26 8.31
CA LYS A 9 -8.41 -13.63 6.90
C LYS A 9 -9.74 -14.04 6.26
N GLY A 10 -10.00 -13.57 5.04
CA GLY A 10 -11.24 -13.88 4.31
C GLY A 10 -12.40 -12.90 4.52
N LYS A 11 -12.28 -11.89 5.41
CA LYS A 11 -13.34 -10.88 5.65
C LYS A 11 -13.42 -9.75 4.62
N GLY A 12 -12.79 -9.89 3.45
CA GLY A 12 -12.90 -8.90 2.35
C GLY A 12 -12.04 -7.63 2.50
N LYS A 13 -11.06 -7.60 3.41
CA LYS A 13 -10.21 -6.41 3.65
C LYS A 13 -9.51 -5.89 2.39
N THR A 14 -8.87 -6.77 1.62
CA THR A 14 -8.20 -6.41 0.35
C THR A 14 -9.18 -5.77 -0.62
N LYS A 15 -10.36 -6.37 -0.82
CA LYS A 15 -11.39 -5.80 -1.68
C LYS A 15 -11.79 -4.39 -1.22
N TYR A 16 -12.00 -4.20 0.08
CA TYR A 16 -12.30 -2.88 0.64
C TYR A 16 -11.17 -1.87 0.40
N LEU A 17 -9.90 -2.26 0.56
CA LEU A 17 -8.75 -1.38 0.24
C LEU A 17 -8.73 -0.99 -1.24
N LEU A 18 -8.94 -1.94 -2.15
CA LEU A 18 -8.97 -1.69 -3.60
C LEU A 18 -10.11 -0.73 -3.98
N ASP A 19 -11.32 -0.99 -3.49
CA ASP A 19 -12.49 -0.14 -3.74
C ASP A 19 -12.25 1.29 -3.22
N LYS A 20 -11.60 1.42 -2.06
CA LYS A 20 -11.28 2.72 -1.47
C LYS A 20 -10.20 3.46 -2.26
N ALA A 21 -9.15 2.78 -2.71
CA ALA A 21 -8.11 3.38 -3.54
C ALA A 21 -8.69 3.87 -4.87
N ASN A 22 -9.52 3.06 -5.51
CA ASN A 22 -10.23 3.40 -6.76
C ASN A 22 -11.26 4.52 -6.60
N THR A 23 -11.79 4.71 -5.41
CA THR A 23 -12.66 5.86 -5.11
C THR A 23 -11.83 7.11 -4.87
N ALA A 24 -10.78 7.02 -4.05
CA ALA A 24 -9.91 8.14 -3.72
C ALA A 24 -9.27 8.79 -4.97
N ILE A 25 -8.82 7.99 -5.95
CA ILE A 25 -8.17 8.52 -7.16
C ILE A 25 -9.11 9.36 -8.05
N LYS A 26 -10.43 9.27 -7.86
CA LYS A 26 -11.40 10.09 -8.61
C LYS A 26 -11.45 11.53 -8.13
N GLU A 27 -11.09 11.75 -6.86
CA GLU A 27 -11.09 13.05 -6.20
C GLU A 27 -9.68 13.58 -5.96
N SER A 28 -8.67 12.69 -6.03
CA SER A 28 -7.25 13.01 -5.89
C SER A 28 -6.78 13.95 -7.00
N THR A 29 -6.05 14.99 -6.60
CA THR A 29 -5.36 15.90 -7.52
C THR A 29 -3.89 15.53 -7.73
N GLY A 30 -3.31 14.78 -6.80
CA GLY A 30 -1.96 14.24 -6.83
C GLY A 30 -1.92 12.71 -6.89
N SER A 31 -0.78 12.17 -6.48
CA SER A 31 -0.44 10.75 -6.61
C SER A 31 -1.08 9.88 -5.52
N ILE A 32 -1.54 8.69 -5.92
CA ILE A 32 -1.91 7.61 -4.99
C ILE A 32 -1.03 6.40 -5.25
N VAL A 33 -0.44 5.88 -4.18
CA VAL A 33 0.40 4.68 -4.21
C VAL A 33 -0.30 3.52 -3.50
N TYR A 34 -0.27 2.35 -4.11
CA TYR A 34 -0.76 1.10 -3.53
C TYR A 34 0.39 0.11 -3.37
N LEU A 35 0.73 -0.21 -2.12
CA LEU A 35 1.78 -1.17 -1.76
C LEU A 35 1.17 -2.55 -1.56
N ASP A 36 1.69 -3.53 -2.29
CA ASP A 36 1.27 -4.93 -2.22
C ASP A 36 2.50 -5.86 -2.22
N LYS A 37 2.30 -7.12 -1.85
CA LYS A 37 3.30 -8.19 -1.89
C LYS A 37 3.38 -8.90 -3.26
N SER A 38 2.55 -8.49 -4.23
CA SER A 38 2.51 -9.03 -5.59
C SER A 38 1.81 -8.07 -6.54
N SER A 39 1.97 -8.26 -7.84
CA SER A 39 1.27 -7.44 -8.86
C SER A 39 -0.12 -7.96 -9.22
N LYS A 40 -0.72 -8.85 -8.42
CA LYS A 40 -1.99 -9.52 -8.73
C LYS A 40 -3.16 -8.56 -8.92
N HIS A 41 -3.19 -7.50 -8.13
CA HIS A 41 -4.29 -6.53 -8.12
C HIS A 41 -4.09 -5.37 -9.11
N MET A 42 -3.06 -5.44 -9.96
CA MET A 42 -2.76 -4.38 -10.94
C MET A 42 -3.96 -4.08 -11.86
N TYR A 43 -4.70 -5.11 -12.30
CA TYR A 43 -5.86 -4.94 -13.18
C TYR A 43 -7.14 -4.51 -12.45
N GLU A 44 -7.15 -4.58 -11.11
CA GLU A 44 -8.27 -4.14 -10.28
C GLU A 44 -8.14 -2.67 -9.87
N LEU A 45 -6.96 -2.08 -10.05
CA LEU A 45 -6.70 -0.68 -9.75
C LEU A 45 -6.88 0.20 -10.99
N ASN A 46 -7.37 1.41 -10.75
CA ASN A 46 -7.36 2.48 -11.74
C ASN A 46 -5.92 2.71 -12.22
N ASN A 47 -5.74 2.93 -13.52
CA ASN A 47 -4.42 3.10 -14.14
C ASN A 47 -3.62 4.32 -13.64
N LYS A 48 -4.27 5.28 -12.96
CA LYS A 48 -3.60 6.40 -12.29
C LYS A 48 -3.02 6.05 -10.92
N ILE A 49 -3.40 4.92 -10.33
CA ILE A 49 -2.86 4.45 -9.06
C ILE A 49 -1.55 3.71 -9.35
N ARG A 50 -0.47 4.13 -8.69
CA ARG A 50 0.82 3.45 -8.80
C ARG A 50 0.83 2.23 -7.87
N LEU A 51 0.74 1.03 -8.43
CA LEU A 51 1.01 -0.20 -7.69
C LEU A 51 2.52 -0.41 -7.55
N ILE A 52 2.98 -0.69 -6.34
CA ILE A 52 4.36 -1.07 -6.03
C ILE A 52 4.34 -2.46 -5.39
N ASN A 53 4.99 -3.41 -6.05
CA ASN A 53 5.24 -4.73 -5.49
C ASN A 53 6.47 -4.67 -4.56
N VAL A 54 6.21 -4.59 -3.25
CA VAL A 54 7.25 -4.45 -2.21
C VAL A 54 8.23 -5.61 -2.21
N LYS A 55 7.80 -6.82 -2.63
CA LYS A 55 8.66 -8.01 -2.68
C LYS A 55 9.75 -7.97 -3.74
N GLU A 56 9.71 -7.01 -4.66
CA GLU A 56 10.77 -6.81 -5.66
C GLU A 56 11.98 -6.05 -5.07
N TYR A 57 11.84 -5.53 -3.85
CA TYR A 57 12.89 -4.79 -3.14
C TYR A 57 13.42 -5.61 -1.97
N PRO A 58 14.72 -5.47 -1.61
CA PRO A 58 15.35 -6.21 -0.51
C PRO A 58 14.97 -5.62 0.86
N ILE A 59 13.67 -5.60 1.17
CA ILE A 59 13.14 -5.11 2.45
C ILE A 59 12.98 -6.30 3.40
N THR A 60 13.88 -6.38 4.36
CA THR A 60 13.96 -7.52 5.31
C THR A 60 13.83 -7.11 6.77
N SER A 61 13.58 -5.84 7.07
CA SER A 61 13.37 -5.34 8.41
C SER A 61 12.38 -4.16 8.42
N CYS A 62 11.85 -3.86 9.61
CA CYS A 62 10.97 -2.71 9.82
C CYS A 62 11.68 -1.38 9.48
N GLU A 63 12.96 -1.23 9.83
CA GLU A 63 13.76 -0.04 9.51
C GLU A 63 13.93 0.12 7.99
N ALA A 64 14.19 -0.97 7.27
CA ALA A 64 14.26 -0.96 5.82
C ALA A 64 12.90 -0.57 5.20
N PHE A 65 11.80 -1.06 5.77
CA PHE A 65 10.46 -0.69 5.34
C PHE A 65 10.17 0.79 5.60
N ILE A 66 10.52 1.33 6.76
CA ILE A 66 10.42 2.77 7.05
C ILE A 66 11.23 3.58 6.04
N GLY A 67 12.48 3.19 5.77
CA GLY A 67 13.32 3.82 4.76
C GLY A 67 12.70 3.79 3.37
N PHE A 68 12.04 2.69 3.00
CA PHE A 68 11.32 2.56 1.74
C PHE A 68 10.14 3.53 1.63
N ILE A 69 9.31 3.64 2.68
CA ILE A 69 8.21 4.60 2.75
C ILE A 69 8.73 6.03 2.67
N CYS A 70 9.79 6.37 3.42
CA CYS A 70 10.45 7.67 3.34
C CYS A 70 10.97 7.96 1.93
N GLY A 71 11.54 6.95 1.24
CA GLY A 71 11.98 7.06 -0.14
C GLY A 71 10.86 7.44 -1.09
N ILE A 72 9.71 6.76 -1.01
CA ILE A 72 8.52 7.06 -1.82
C ILE A 72 8.06 8.51 -1.57
N ILE A 73 7.89 8.90 -0.31
CA ILE A 73 7.44 10.24 0.07
C ILE A 73 8.44 11.32 -0.40
N SER A 74 9.75 11.05 -0.31
CA SER A 74 10.79 12.02 -0.67
C SER A 74 10.87 12.30 -2.18
N GLN A 75 10.40 11.37 -3.01
CA GLN A 75 10.43 11.48 -4.47
C GLN A 75 9.15 12.07 -5.06
N ASP A 76 8.04 12.04 -4.31
CA ASP A 76 6.70 12.33 -4.80
C ASP A 76 6.07 13.45 -3.95
N TYR A 77 6.27 14.69 -4.37
CA TYR A 77 5.86 15.89 -3.61
C TYR A 77 4.33 16.05 -3.55
N ASP A 78 3.61 15.50 -4.52
CA ASP A 78 2.15 15.52 -4.64
C ASP A 78 1.50 14.20 -4.19
N LEU A 79 2.21 13.36 -3.46
CA LEU A 79 1.65 12.13 -2.87
C LEU A 79 0.54 12.47 -1.87
N GLU A 80 -0.70 12.15 -2.21
CA GLU A 80 -1.86 12.40 -1.36
C GLU A 80 -2.18 11.22 -0.44
N MET A 81 -2.06 9.99 -0.95
CA MET A 81 -2.46 8.80 -0.19
C MET A 81 -1.63 7.57 -0.52
N MET A 82 -1.36 6.78 0.51
CA MET A 82 -0.74 5.46 0.42
C MET A 82 -1.68 4.39 0.99
N PHE A 83 -1.87 3.32 0.24
CA PHE A 83 -2.59 2.12 0.66
C PHE A 83 -1.61 0.98 0.86
N LEU A 84 -1.69 0.28 1.99
CA LEU A 84 -0.80 -0.81 2.35
C LEU A 84 -1.63 -2.07 2.56
N ASP A 85 -1.60 -3.02 1.61
CA ASP A 85 -2.26 -4.31 1.79
C ASP A 85 -1.34 -5.30 2.52
N SER A 86 -1.90 -5.98 3.52
CA SER A 86 -1.18 -6.96 4.33
C SER A 86 0.00 -6.31 5.08
N PHE A 87 -0.23 -5.14 5.69
CA PHE A 87 0.75 -4.31 6.38
C PHE A 87 1.85 -5.08 7.14
N LEU A 88 1.48 -6.00 8.04
CA LEU A 88 2.46 -6.77 8.83
C LEU A 88 3.44 -7.56 7.96
N LYS A 89 2.99 -8.08 6.81
CA LYS A 89 3.87 -8.76 5.85
C LYS A 89 4.80 -7.78 5.14
N LEU A 90 4.30 -6.60 4.77
CA LEU A 90 5.09 -5.58 4.07
C LEU A 90 6.16 -4.99 4.99
N ALA A 91 5.82 -4.77 6.26
CA ALA A 91 6.70 -4.18 7.26
C ALA A 91 7.71 -5.16 7.88
N SER A 92 7.73 -6.42 7.43
CA SER A 92 8.54 -7.49 8.02
C SER A 92 8.23 -7.73 9.51
N LEU A 93 6.95 -7.64 9.90
CA LEU A 93 6.45 -7.81 11.28
C LEU A 93 5.49 -8.99 11.44
N GLU A 94 5.33 -9.86 10.43
CA GLU A 94 4.45 -11.03 10.53
C GLU A 94 5.00 -12.03 11.57
N GLY A 95 4.22 -12.34 12.60
CA GLY A 95 4.62 -13.22 13.71
C GLY A 95 5.25 -12.49 14.90
N GLU A 96 5.36 -11.16 14.83
CA GLU A 96 5.78 -10.28 15.93
C GLU A 96 4.60 -9.50 16.53
N ASP A 97 3.38 -9.84 16.11
CA ASP A 97 2.09 -9.24 16.51
C ASP A 97 1.55 -9.67 17.89
#